data_AF-A0A8S2Y8U3-F1
#
_entry.id   AF-A0A8S2Y8U3-F1
#
_cell.length_a   1.000
_cell.length_b   1.000
_cell.length_c   1.000
_cell.angle_alpha   90.00
_cell.angle_beta   90.00
_cell.angle_gamma   90.00
#
_symmetry.space_group_name_H-M   'P 1'
#
loop_
_entity.id
_entity.type
_entity.pdbx_description
1 polymer ?
#
loop_
_entity_poly.entity_id
_entity_poly.type
_entity_poly.pdbx_seq_one_letter_code
_entity_poly.pdbx_strand_id
1 'polypeptide(L)'
;TQELVILQGPPASGKSTFARRYFEPYGYVLINRDTLGTAAKCIKTATNALNEGKSIVVDNTNPSADTRAEYISLAKSKKIPCRCFILNTPLELCHHLNYYR
;
A
#
# COMPACT_ATOMS: atom_id res chain seq x y z
N THR A 1 -7.33 -11.85 -11.73
CA THR A 1 -8.28 -10.72 -11.66
C THR A 1 -7.57 -9.53 -11.08
N GLN A 2 -7.88 -8.32 -11.53
CA GLN A 2 -7.24 -7.09 -11.05
C GLN A 2 -7.76 -6.71 -9.66
N GLU A 3 -6.91 -6.15 -8.80
CA GLU A 3 -7.30 -5.68 -7.46
C GLU A 3 -6.43 -4.53 -6.93
N LEU A 4 -6.89 -3.91 -5.84
CA LEU A 4 -6.16 -2.94 -5.04
C LEU A 4 -5.89 -3.51 -3.64
N VAL A 5 -4.62 -3.53 -3.23
CA VAL A 5 -4.23 -3.96 -1.88
C VAL A 5 -3.74 -2.76 -1.08
N ILE A 6 -4.20 -2.62 0.15
CA ILE A 6 -3.73 -1.62 1.11
C ILE A 6 -2.91 -2.34 2.18
N LEU A 7 -1.68 -1.90 2.41
CA LEU A 7 -0.91 -2.33 3.58
C LEU A 7 -1.14 -1.33 4.71
N GLN A 8 -1.43 -1.83 5.91
CA GLN A 8 -1.62 -1.02 7.11
C GLN A 8 -0.67 -1.50 8.20
N GLY A 9 -0.02 -0.56 8.89
CA GLY A 9 0.84 -0.87 10.02
C GLY A 9 1.87 0.23 10.30
N PRO A 10 2.44 0.27 11.51
CA PRO A 10 3.41 1.30 11.90
C PRO A 10 4.67 1.27 11.01
N PRO A 11 5.45 2.35 10.91
CA PRO A 11 6.78 2.32 10.31
C PRO A 11 7.61 1.14 10.87
N ALA A 12 8.55 0.63 10.07
CA ALA A 12 9.38 -0.54 10.40
C ALA A 12 8.64 -1.87 10.67
N SER A 13 7.31 -1.96 10.50
CA SER A 13 6.56 -3.22 10.61
C SER A 13 6.79 -4.23 9.47
N GLY A 14 7.67 -3.92 8.52
CA GLY A 14 8.01 -4.81 7.41
C GLY A 14 7.10 -4.72 6.17
N LYS A 15 6.21 -3.71 6.08
CA LYS A 15 5.28 -3.54 4.94
C LYS A 15 5.97 -3.56 3.58
N SER A 16 6.99 -2.74 3.39
CA SER A 16 7.72 -2.68 2.12
C SER A 16 8.42 -3.98 1.78
N THR A 17 8.95 -4.68 2.78
CA THR A 17 9.54 -6.01 2.61
C THR A 17 8.48 -7.04 2.21
N PHE A 18 7.31 -7.00 2.85
CA PHE A 18 6.17 -7.84 2.51
C PHE A 18 5.66 -7.58 1.09
N ALA A 19 5.53 -6.30 0.69
CA ALA A 19 5.12 -5.88 -0.64
C ALA A 19 6.06 -6.41 -1.74
N ARG A 20 7.36 -6.15 -1.57
CA ARG A 20 8.40 -6.61 -2.51
C ARG A 20 8.54 -8.12 -2.58
N ARG A 21 8.30 -8.83 -1.47
CA ARG A 21 8.44 -10.29 -1.45
C ARG A 21 7.24 -11.03 -2.05
N TYR A 22 6.03 -10.53 -1.81
CA TYR A 22 4.81 -11.29 -2.09
C TYR A 22 3.92 -10.71 -3.20
N PHE A 23 4.15 -9.48 -3.64
CA PHE A 23 3.32 -8.85 -4.68
C PHE A 23 4.13 -8.42 -5.90
N GLU A 24 5.29 -7.80 -5.71
CA GLU A 24 6.16 -7.36 -6.81
C GLU A 24 6.53 -8.50 -7.78
N PRO A 25 6.87 -9.73 -7.34
CA PRO A 25 7.19 -10.84 -8.26
C PRO A 25 6.00 -11.30 -9.10
N TYR A 26 4.78 -10.95 -8.69
CA TYR A 26 3.54 -11.27 -9.38
C TYR A 26 3.00 -10.07 -10.20
N GLY A 27 3.84 -9.06 -10.43
CA GLY A 27 3.53 -7.94 -11.33
C GLY A 27 2.66 -6.83 -10.74
N TYR A 28 2.53 -6.77 -9.40
CA TYR A 28 1.82 -5.66 -8.76
C TYR A 28 2.66 -4.39 -8.79
N VAL A 29 2.02 -3.26 -9.05
CA VAL A 29 2.66 -1.95 -8.96
C VAL A 29 2.65 -1.47 -7.51
N LEU A 30 3.83 -1.21 -6.96
CA LEU A 30 3.98 -0.67 -5.61
C LEU A 30 3.80 0.85 -5.62
N ILE A 31 2.82 1.32 -4.86
CA ILE A 31 2.51 2.74 -4.66
C ILE A 31 3.00 3.12 -3.25
N ASN A 32 4.09 3.87 -3.20
CA ASN A 32 4.70 4.30 -1.94
C ASN A 32 4.91 5.84 -1.97
N ARG A 33 4.44 6.52 -0.92
CA ARG A 33 4.50 7.97 -0.79
C ARG A 33 5.92 8.49 -0.58
N ASP A 34 6.80 7.73 0.05
CA ASP A 34 8.19 8.14 0.27
C ASP A 34 8.92 8.26 -1.08
N THR A 35 8.59 7.40 -2.04
CA THR A 35 9.16 7.43 -3.40
C THR A 35 8.46 8.45 -4.30
N LEU A 36 7.13 8.59 -4.17
CA LEU A 36 6.33 9.45 -5.05
C LEU A 36 6.14 10.88 -4.53
N GLY A 37 6.48 11.14 -3.27
CA GLY A 37 6.42 12.42 -2.56
C GLY A 37 5.01 12.78 -2.04
N THR A 38 4.06 13.01 -2.95
CA THR A 38 2.74 13.55 -2.58
C THR A 38 1.62 12.52 -2.67
N ALA A 39 0.58 12.66 -1.85
CA ALA A 39 -0.61 11.80 -1.89
C ALA A 39 -1.30 11.87 -3.27
N ALA A 40 -1.41 13.07 -3.85
CA ALA A 40 -1.96 13.25 -5.19
C ALA A 40 -1.18 12.48 -6.27
N LYS A 41 0.17 12.46 -6.18
CA LYS A 41 0.99 11.64 -7.08
C LYS A 41 0.74 10.14 -6.88
N CYS A 42 0.58 9.68 -5.62
CA CYS A 42 0.23 8.29 -5.33
C CYS A 42 -1.10 7.88 -5.99
N ILE A 43 -2.15 8.69 -5.82
CA ILE A 43 -3.47 8.43 -6.41
C ILE A 43 -3.41 8.45 -7.94
N LYS A 44 -2.66 9.40 -8.53
CA LYS A 44 -2.47 9.46 -9.99
C LYS A 44 -1.77 8.20 -10.52
N THR A 45 -0.66 7.80 -9.91
CA THR A 45 0.09 6.59 -10.30
C THR A 45 -0.75 5.33 -10.12
N ALA A 46 -1.47 5.22 -8.99
CA ALA A 46 -2.42 4.13 -8.73
C ALA A 46 -3.49 4.06 -9.84
N THR A 47 -4.10 5.20 -10.19
CA THR A 47 -5.13 5.27 -11.22
C THR A 47 -4.60 4.85 -12.58
N ASN A 48 -3.40 5.29 -12.95
CA ASN A 48 -2.77 4.93 -14.22
C ASN A 48 -2.47 3.42 -14.29
N ALA A 49 -1.86 2.86 -13.26
CA ALA A 49 -1.58 1.42 -13.20
C ALA A 49 -2.86 0.58 -13.28
N LEU A 50 -3.93 1.02 -12.63
CA LEU A 50 -5.23 0.37 -12.72
C LEU A 50 -5.85 0.48 -14.12
N ASN A 51 -5.69 1.62 -14.81
CA ASN A 51 -6.14 1.77 -16.20
C ASN A 51 -5.37 0.86 -17.17
N GLU A 52 -4.10 0.57 -16.88
CA GLU A 52 -3.26 -0.37 -17.63
C GLU A 52 -3.60 -1.85 -17.33
N GLY A 53 -4.62 -2.12 -16.51
CA GLY A 53 -5.00 -3.50 -16.15
C GLY A 53 -4.12 -4.16 -15.09
N LYS A 54 -3.19 -3.43 -14.47
CA LYS A 54 -2.30 -3.96 -13.42
C LYS A 54 -2.96 -3.92 -12.05
N SER A 55 -2.65 -4.88 -11.18
CA SER A 55 -2.99 -4.80 -9.76
C SER A 55 -1.99 -3.90 -9.02
N ILE A 56 -2.41 -3.30 -7.91
CA ILE A 56 -1.57 -2.37 -7.16
C ILE A 56 -1.50 -2.72 -5.67
N VAL A 57 -0.40 -2.34 -5.01
CA VAL A 57 -0.24 -2.38 -3.56
C VAL A 57 0.12 -0.99 -3.05
N VAL A 58 -0.65 -0.47 -2.11
CA VAL A 58 -0.36 0.80 -1.41
C VAL A 58 0.47 0.49 -0.17
N ASP A 59 1.78 0.70 -0.28
CA ASP A 59 2.77 0.52 0.78
C ASP A 59 3.05 1.85 1.49
N ASN A 60 2.08 2.28 2.30
CA ASN A 60 2.18 3.42 3.20
C ASN A 60 1.81 2.99 4.62
N THR A 61 1.89 3.89 5.60
CA THR A 61 1.41 3.61 6.97
C THR A 61 -0.12 3.44 7.05
N ASN A 62 -0.86 4.22 6.26
CA ASN A 62 -2.33 4.20 6.15
C ASN A 62 -3.08 4.16 7.51
N PRO A 63 -2.74 5.06 8.47
CA PRO A 63 -3.21 4.93 9.85
C PRO A 63 -4.70 5.26 10.01
N SER A 64 -5.21 6.28 9.32
CA SER A 64 -6.59 6.76 9.47
C SER A 64 -7.55 6.16 8.45
N ALA A 65 -8.83 6.10 8.79
CA ALA A 65 -9.89 5.71 7.87
C ALA A 65 -9.89 6.61 6.61
N ASP A 66 -9.67 7.92 6.79
CA ASP A 66 -9.67 8.89 5.69
C ASP A 66 -8.57 8.60 4.66
N THR A 67 -7.34 8.29 5.12
CA THR A 67 -6.25 7.94 4.20
C THR A 67 -6.55 6.69 3.38
N ARG A 68 -7.31 5.74 3.95
CA ARG A 68 -7.73 4.52 3.24
C ARG A 68 -8.95 4.78 2.34
N ALA A 69 -9.82 5.71 2.71
CA ALA A 69 -11.05 6.01 2.00
C ALA A 69 -10.81 6.44 0.55
N GLU A 70 -9.73 7.17 0.28
CA GLU A 70 -9.34 7.57 -1.08
C GLU A 70 -9.09 6.33 -1.99
N TYR A 71 -8.30 5.37 -1.51
CA TYR A 71 -8.00 4.15 -2.26
C TYR A 71 -9.20 3.21 -2.36
N ILE A 72 -10.00 3.10 -1.29
CA ILE A 72 -11.24 2.32 -1.30
C ILE A 72 -12.22 2.90 -2.34
N SER A 73 -12.34 4.23 -2.41
CA SER A 73 -13.18 4.92 -3.38
C SER A 73 -12.68 4.71 -4.81
N LEU A 74 -11.36 4.74 -5.00
CA LEU A 74 -10.73 4.42 -6.30
C LEU A 74 -11.06 2.99 -6.73
N ALA A 75 -10.90 1.99 -5.87
CA ALA A 75 -11.23 0.61 -6.18
C ALA A 75 -12.72 0.42 -6.52
N LYS A 76 -13.63 1.06 -5.77
CA LYS A 76 -15.06 1.09 -6.05
C LYS A 76 -15.37 1.70 -7.42
N SER A 77 -14.73 2.83 -7.76
CA SER A 77 -14.93 3.50 -9.05
C SER A 77 -14.53 2.62 -10.24
N LYS A 78 -13.51 1.77 -10.04
CA LYS A 78 -13.02 0.80 -11.04
C LYS A 78 -13.72 -0.55 -10.98
N LYS A 79 -14.64 -0.75 -10.02
CA LYS A 79 -15.35 -2.02 -9.78
C LYS A 79 -14.40 -3.21 -9.56
N ILE A 80 -13.27 -2.97 -8.90
CA ILE A 80 -12.29 -4.02 -8.55
C ILE A 80 -12.32 -4.33 -7.04
N PRO A 81 -11.95 -5.54 -6.62
CA PRO A 81 -11.77 -5.87 -5.21
C PRO A 81 -10.73 -4.97 -4.55
N CYS A 82 -10.98 -4.65 -3.27
CA CYS A 82 -10.05 -3.96 -2.40
C CYS A 82 -9.77 -4.83 -1.17
N ARG A 83 -8.51 -5.18 -0.91
CA ARG A 83 -8.09 -5.94 0.27
C ARG A 83 -7.20 -5.10 1.18
N CYS A 84 -7.25 -5.37 2.48
CA CYS A 84 -6.37 -4.73 3.46
C CYS A 84 -5.54 -5.82 4.18
N PHE A 85 -4.24 -5.60 4.26
CA PHE A 85 -3.33 -6.43 5.04
C PHE A 85 -2.82 -5.61 6.21
N ILE A 86 -3.18 -6.03 7.43
CA ILE A 86 -2.74 -5.40 8.66
C ILE A 86 -1.48 -6.11 9.15
N LEU A 87 -0.34 -5.43 9.08
CA LEU A 87 0.91 -5.91 9.67
C LEU A 87 0.91 -5.57 11.15
N ASN A 88 0.38 -6.50 11.95
CA ASN A 88 0.23 -6.37 13.39
C ASN A 88 1.54 -6.69 14.14
N THR A 89 2.64 -6.05 13.72
CA THR A 89 3.94 -6.16 14.40
C THR A 89 3.88 -5.34 15.70
N PRO A 90 4.29 -5.90 16.86
CA PRO A 90 4.30 -5.16 18.12
C PRO A 90 5.03 -3.83 18.00
N LEU A 91 4.48 -2.77 18.61
CA LEU A 91 5.03 -1.42 18.48
C LEU A 91 6.46 -1.33 19.02
N GLU A 92 6.75 -2.00 20.14
CA GLU A 92 8.10 -2.11 20.72
C GLU A 92 9.11 -2.70 19.72
N LEU A 93 8.71 -3.76 19.02
CA LEU A 93 9.54 -4.36 17.98
C LEU A 93 9.71 -3.40 16.79
N CYS A 94 8.67 -2.67 16.40
CA CYS A 94 8.78 -1.67 15.34
C CYS A 94 9.76 -0.55 15.72
N HIS A 95 9.72 -0.07 16.97
CA HIS A 95 10.69 0.90 17.47
C HIS A 95 12.12 0.32 17.42
N HIS A 96 12.34 -0.88 17.95
CA HIS A 96 13.64 -1.54 17.90
C HIS A 96 14.17 -1.65 16.46
N LEU A 97 13.33 -2.14 15.53
CA LEU A 97 13.69 -2.29 14.12
C LEU A 97 13.97 -0.95 13.43
N ASN A 98 13.30 0.12 13.83
CA ASN A 98 13.53 1.47 13.31
C ASN A 98 14.86 2.08 13.78
N TYR A 99 15.37 1.66 14.94
CA TYR A 99 16.70 2.08 15.42
C TYR A 99 17.82 1.21 14.86
N TYR A 100 17.55 -0.09 14.64
CA TYR A 100 18.57 -1.05 14.23
C TYR A 100 18.85 -1.04 12.71
N ARG A 101 17.83 -0.81 11.89
CA ARG A 101 17.92 -0.81 10.42
C ARG A 101 18.22 0.57 9.86
#